data_AF-A0A6B3HE48-F1
#
_entry.id   AF-A0A6B3HE48-F1
#
_cell.length_a   1.000
_cell.length_b   1.000
_cell.length_c   1.000
_cell.angle_alpha   90.00
_cell.angle_beta   90.00
_cell.angle_gamma   90.00
#
_symmetry.space_group_name_H-M   'P 1'
#
loop_
_entity.id
_entity.type
_entity.pdbx_description
1 polymer ?
#
loop_
_entity_poly.entity_id
_entity_poly.type
_entity_poly.pdbx_seq_one_letter_code
_entity_poly.pdbx_strand_id
1 'polypeptide(L)' 'VTTKDGKYEIVQGLDINEFSRTRIDASVKELTEERDAVRELGLI' A
#
# COMPACT_ATOMS: atom_id res chain seq x y z
N VAL A 1 -6.06 10.32 1.54
CA VAL A 1 -5.10 11.17 2.27
C VAL A 1 -5.68 12.56 2.44
N THR A 2 -5.30 13.30 3.47
CA THR A 2 -5.47 14.77 3.56
C THR A 2 -4.13 15.44 3.24
N THR A 3 -4.16 16.70 2.82
CA THR A 3 -2.93 17.47 2.56
C THR A 3 -2.95 18.80 3.30
N LYS A 4 -1.83 19.15 3.91
CA LYS A 4 -1.64 20.41 4.62
C LYS A 4 -0.15 20.78 4.67
N ASP A 5 0.18 22.03 4.42
CA ASP A 5 1.56 22.57 4.51
C ASP A 5 2.59 21.74 3.71
N GLY A 6 2.20 21.27 2.52
CA GLY A 6 3.04 20.45 1.64
C GLY A 6 3.26 19.00 2.11
N LYS A 7 2.57 18.56 3.17
CA LYS A 7 2.62 17.19 3.70
C LYS A 7 1.31 16.47 3.43
N TYR A 8 1.39 15.15 3.21
CA TYR A 8 0.23 14.27 3.14
C TYR A 8 0.10 13.43 4.41
N GLU A 9 -1.14 13.09 4.77
CA GLU A 9 -1.45 12.18 5.87
C GLU A 9 -2.48 11.14 5.43
N ILE A 10 -2.28 9.88 5.81
CA ILE A 10 -3.25 8.81 5.56
C ILE A 10 -4.45 9.02 6.47
N VAL A 11 -5.66 8.94 5.90
CA VAL A 11 -6.89 9.02 6.68
C VAL A 11 -6.99 7.78 7.57
N GLN A 12 -7.04 7.99 8.87
CA GLN A 12 -7.14 6.93 9.88
C GLN A 12 -8.61 6.65 10.24
N GLY A 13 -8.84 5.52 10.92
CA GLY A 13 -10.16 5.19 11.48
C GLY A 13 -11.21 4.77 10.45
N LEU A 14 -10.81 4.32 9.27
CA LEU A 14 -11.72 3.75 8.28
C LEU A 14 -11.98 2.28 8.58
N ASP A 15 -13.26 1.91 8.72
CA ASP A 15 -13.66 0.51 8.76
C ASP A 15 -13.49 -0.13 7.39
N ILE A 16 -12.76 -1.24 7.35
CA ILE A 16 -12.51 -2.00 6.12
C ILE A 16 -13.24 -3.33 6.25
N ASN A 17 -14.32 -3.49 5.48
CA ASN A 17 -15.06 -4.75 5.44
C ASN A 17 -14.23 -5.86 4.75
N GLU A 18 -14.68 -7.11 4.90
CA GLU A 18 -13.96 -8.30 4.41
C GLU A 18 -13.74 -8.31 2.89
N PHE A 19 -14.74 -7.86 2.11
CA PHE A 19 -14.62 -7.76 0.66
C PHE A 19 -13.51 -6.77 0.25
N SER A 20 -13.51 -5.58 0.85
CA SER A 20 -12.49 -4.56 0.61
C SER A 20 -11.11 -5.03 1.09
N ARG A 21 -11.03 -5.67 2.27
CA ARG A 21 -9.78 -6.19 2.83
C ARG A 21 -9.12 -7.19 1.89
N THR A 22 -9.87 -8.17 1.42
CA THR A 22 -9.37 -9.21 0.51
C THR A 22 -8.75 -8.62 -0.76
N ARG A 23 -9.38 -7.58 -1.32
CA ARG A 23 -8.91 -6.91 -2.53
C ARG A 23 -7.65 -6.07 -2.26
N ILE A 24 -7.61 -5.38 -1.13
CA ILE A 24 -6.44 -4.62 -0.70
C ILE A 24 -5.25 -5.57 -0.51
N ASP A 25 -5.44 -6.69 0.19
CA ASP A 25 -4.37 -7.65 0.48
C ASP A 25 -3.82 -8.29 -0.80
N ALA A 26 -4.68 -8.55 -1.80
CA ALA A 26 -4.24 -9.02 -3.11
C ALA A 26 -3.30 -8.02 -3.82
N SER A 27 -3.66 -6.73 -3.84
CA SER A 27 -2.79 -5.70 -4.41
C SER A 27 -1.52 -5.46 -3.61
N VAL A 28 -1.57 -5.55 -2.27
CA VAL A 28 -0.38 -5.45 -1.41
C VAL A 28 0.59 -6.60 -1.68
N LYS A 29 0.07 -7.81 -1.94
CA LYS A 29 0.87 -8.97 -2.32
C LYS A 29 1.60 -8.72 -3.64
N GLU A 30 0.90 -8.24 -4.68
CA GLU A 30 1.51 -7.89 -5.97
C GLU A 30 2.62 -6.85 -5.81
N LEU A 31 2.37 -5.76 -5.09
CA LEU A 31 3.39 -4.75 -4.80
C LEU A 31 4.61 -5.31 -4.04
N THR A 32 4.39 -6.30 -3.18
CA THR A 32 5.46 -7.00 -2.46
C THR A 32 6.31 -7.84 -3.39
N GLU A 33 5.68 -8.58 -4.32
CA GLU A 33 6.35 -9.37 -5.33
C GLU A 33 7.18 -8.49 -6.28
N GLU A 34 6.63 -7.36 -6.73
CA GLU A 34 7.38 -6.38 -7.55
C GLU A 34 8.59 -5.80 -6.80
N ARG A 35 8.41 -5.44 -5.53
CA ARG A 35 9.49 -4.94 -4.68
C ARG A 35 10.59 -5.99 -4.53
N ASP A 36 10.23 -7.24 -4.31
CA ASP A 36 11.19 -8.32 -4.12
C ASP A 36 11.93 -8.62 -5.44
N ALA A 37 11.25 -8.54 -6.59
CA ALA A 37 11.88 -8.65 -7.90
C ALA A 37 12.95 -7.56 -8.14
N VAL A 38 12.66 -6.29 -7.81
CA VAL A 38 13.68 -5.22 -7.97
C VAL A 38 14.81 -5.33 -6.95
N ARG A 39 14.56 -5.88 -5.76
CA ARG A 39 15.59 -6.19 -4.76
C ARG A 39 16.52 -7.31 -5.24
N GLU A 40 15.98 -8.36 -5.87
CA GLU A 40 16.79 -9.42 -6.48
C GLU A 40 17.72 -8.90 -7.59
N LEU A 41 17.29 -7.84 -8.29
CA LEU A 41 18.10 -7.13 -9.28
C LEU A 41 19.12 -6.16 -8.66
N GLY A 42 19.13 -5.99 -7.34
CA GLY A 42 20.04 -5.06 -6.63
C GLY A 42 19.73 -3.59 -6.85
N LEU A 43 18.48 -3.26 -7.19
CA LEU A 43 18.05 -1.88 -7.45
C LEU A 43 17.62 -1.14 -6.17
N ILE A 44 17.39 -1.88 -5.08
CA ILE A 44 17.06 -1.40 -3.71
C ILE A 44 17.61 -2.32 -2.62
#